data_AF-A0A8J4TYF6-F1
#
_entry.id   AF-A0A8J4TYF6-F1
#
_cell.length_a   1.000
_cell.length_b   1.000
_cell.length_c   1.000
_cell.angle_alpha   90.00
_cell.angle_beta   90.00
_cell.angle_gamma   90.00
#
_symmetry.space_group_name_H-M   'P 1'
#
loop_
_entity.id
_entity.type
_entity.pdbx_description
1 polymer ?
#
loop_
_entity_poly.entity_id
_entity_poly.type
_entity_poly.pdbx_seq_one_letter_code
_entity_poly.pdbx_strand_id
1 'polypeptide(L)' 'QLMIAVPVAVAVGAGTYLLTRYFSSRRSEGKVNLEINKDSSKVVHSFDIEDIDKKAVYCRCWRSKK' A
#
# COMPACT_ATOMS: atom_id res chain seq x y z
N GLN A 1 -4.91 -42.22 2.76
CA GLN A 1 -4.15 -40.96 2.87
C GLN A 1 -4.91 -39.74 2.35
N LEU A 2 -5.61 -39.81 1.20
CA LEU A 2 -6.36 -38.66 0.64
C LEU A 2 -7.50 -38.13 1.53
N MET A 3 -8.20 -38.99 2.29
CA MET A 3 -9.31 -38.56 3.15
C MET A 3 -8.93 -37.60 4.29
N ILE A 4 -7.65 -37.56 4.70
CA ILE A 4 -7.15 -36.63 5.71
C ILE A 4 -6.46 -35.43 5.05
N ALA A 5 -5.74 -35.67 3.94
CA ALA A 5 -5.04 -34.62 3.22
C ALA A 5 -5.99 -33.57 2.63
N VAL A 6 -7.16 -33.98 2.10
CA VAL A 6 -8.11 -33.05 1.48
C VAL A 6 -8.77 -32.11 2.50
N PRO A 7 -9.33 -32.58 3.64
CA PRO A 7 -9.88 -31.66 4.65
C PRO A 7 -8.84 -30.71 5.24
N VAL A 8 -7.61 -31.17 5.45
CA VAL A 8 -6.52 -30.33 5.96
C VAL A 8 -6.16 -29.25 4.94
N ALA A 9 -6.02 -29.60 3.65
CA ALA A 9 -5.73 -28.64 2.59
C ALA A 9 -6.85 -27.60 2.45
N VAL A 10 -8.12 -28.01 2.55
CA VAL A 10 -9.28 -27.11 2.51
C VAL A 10 -9.29 -26.18 3.73
N ALA A 11 -9.05 -26.70 4.93
CA ALA A 11 -8.99 -25.90 6.15
C ALA A 11 -7.88 -24.84 6.10
N VAL A 12 -6.69 -25.22 5.61
CA VAL A 12 -5.57 -24.28 5.43
C VAL A 12 -5.87 -23.26 4.35
N GLY A 13 -6.42 -23.67 3.20
CA GLY A 13 -6.80 -22.76 2.11
C GLY A 13 -7.87 -21.75 2.55
N ALA A 14 -8.91 -22.21 3.24
CA ALA A 14 -9.96 -21.34 3.78
C ALA A 14 -9.41 -20.41 4.87
N GLY A 15 -8.61 -20.94 5.80
CA GLY A 15 -8.00 -20.16 6.88
C GLY A 15 -7.10 -19.04 6.35
N THR A 16 -6.20 -19.36 5.41
CA THR A 16 -5.31 -18.38 4.78
C THR A 16 -6.09 -17.32 4.00
N TYR A 17 -7.11 -17.71 3.23
CA TYR A 17 -7.97 -16.76 2.51
C TYR A 17 -8.68 -15.78 3.46
N LEU A 18 -9.32 -16.31 4.53
CA LEU A 18 -10.05 -15.48 5.50
C LEU A 18 -9.11 -14.52 6.24
N LEU A 19 -7.94 -15.00 6.68
CA LEU A 19 -6.93 -14.15 7.32
C LEU A 19 -6.45 -13.04 6.38
N THR A 20 -6.10 -13.38 5.14
CA THR A 20 -5.61 -12.40 4.16
C THR A 20 -6.67 -11.33 3.86
N ARG A 21 -7.94 -11.75 3.71
CA ARG A 21 -9.06 -10.83 3.46
C ARG A 21 -9.30 -9.90 4.66
N TYR A 22 -9.26 -10.44 5.88
CA TYR A 22 -9.46 -9.68 7.11
C TYR A 22 -8.36 -8.64 7.37
N PHE A 23 -7.09 -8.99 7.13
CA PHE A 23 -5.99 -8.03 7.28
C PHE A 23 -5.93 -7.01 6.13
N SER A 24 -6.37 -7.40 4.93
CA SER A 24 -6.39 -6.49 3.77
C SER A 24 -7.50 -5.44 3.87
N SER A 25 -8.69 -5.79 4.40
CA SER A 25 -9.77 -4.80 4.62
C SER A 25 -9.42 -3.78 5.72
N ARG A 26 -8.46 -4.09 6.58
CA ARG A 26 -7.93 -3.18 7.60
C ARG A 26 -6.83 -2.25 7.09
N ARG A 27 -6.39 -2.40 5.83
CA ARG A 27 -5.34 -1.54 5.29
C ARG A 27 -5.92 -0.18 4.91
N SER A 28 -5.73 0.76 5.84
CA SER A 28 -5.54 2.17 5.56
C SER A 28 -6.68 2.90 4.85
N GLU A 29 -7.94 2.57 5.17
CA GLU A 29 -9.05 3.41 4.74
C GLU A 29 -8.80 4.87 5.16
N GLY A 30 -8.86 5.77 4.18
CA GLY A 30 -8.61 7.21 4.36
C GLY A 30 -7.15 7.68 4.25
N LYS A 31 -6.14 6.80 4.14
CA LYS A 31 -4.76 7.26 3.94
C LYS A 31 -4.49 7.61 2.47
N VAL A 32 -4.17 8.87 2.21
CA VAL A 32 -3.78 9.33 0.86
C VAL A 32 -2.37 8.82 0.50
N ASN A 33 -1.40 9.02 1.39
CA ASN A 33 -0.05 8.51 1.25
C ASN A 33 0.03 7.07 1.79
N LEU A 34 0.33 6.08 0.94
CA LEU A 34 0.52 4.70 1.38
C LEU A 34 1.99 4.33 1.64
N GLU A 35 2.94 4.90 0.90
CA GLU A 35 4.30 4.34 0.80
C GLU A 35 5.42 5.39 0.89
N ILE A 36 5.16 6.66 0.59
CA ILE A 36 6.22 7.66 0.40
C ILE A 36 6.67 8.23 1.75
N ASN A 37 7.98 8.16 2.04
CA ASN A 37 8.67 8.79 3.17
C ASN A 37 7.93 8.66 4.52
N LYS A 38 7.79 7.42 5.00
CA LYS A 38 7.02 7.09 6.22
C LYS A 38 7.74 7.35 7.52
N ASP A 39 9.05 7.56 7.46
CA ASP A 39 9.87 7.87 8.64
C ASP A 39 9.72 9.34 9.06
N SER A 40 9.27 10.20 8.14
CA SER A 40 8.94 11.59 8.43
C SER A 40 7.53 11.73 9.01
N SER A 41 7.42 12.49 10.11
CA SER A 41 6.13 12.84 10.73
C SER A 41 5.24 13.70 9.82
N LYS A 42 5.85 14.47 8.90
CA LYS A 42 5.16 15.27 7.89
C LYS A 42 6.02 15.41 6.65
N VAL A 43 5.53 14.90 5.53
CA VAL A 43 6.22 15.00 4.25
C VAL A 43 5.81 16.30 3.55
N VAL A 44 6.78 17.20 3.35
CA VAL A 44 6.64 18.48 2.65
C VAL A 44 7.80 18.59 1.66
N HIS A 45 7.50 19.02 0.43
CA HIS A 45 8.51 19.34 -0.57
C HIS A 45 8.45 20.84 -0.86
N SER A 46 9.61 21.48 -0.88
CA SER A 46 9.79 22.88 -1.24
C SER A 46 10.63 22.92 -2.52
N PHE A 47 10.27 23.83 -3.42
CA PHE A 47 10.98 24.05 -4.68
C PHE A 47 11.17 25.55 -4.84
N ASP A 48 12.39 25.94 -5.19
CA ASP A 48 12.71 27.31 -5.52
C ASP A 48 12.26 27.60 -6.97
N ILE A 49 11.75 28.81 -7.21
CA ILE A 49 11.12 29.13 -8.51
C ILE A 49 12.17 29.31 -9.61
N GLU A 50 13.39 29.68 -9.22
CA GLU A 50 14.54 29.84 -10.10
C GLU A 50 15.00 28.52 -10.72
N ASP A 51 14.72 27.39 -10.04
CA ASP A 51 15.06 26.04 -10.51
C ASP A 51 14.03 25.46 -11.49
N ILE A 52 12.89 26.14 -11.67
CA ILE A 52 11.85 25.74 -12.61
C ILE A 52 12.18 26.33 -13.98
N ASP A 53 12.52 25.48 -14.95
CA ASP A 53 12.80 25.90 -16.33
C ASP A 53 11.51 26.41 -17.04
N LYS A 54 10.89 25.64 -17.93
CA LYS A 54 9.66 26.08 -18.63
C LYS A 54 8.37 25.71 -17.93
N LYS A 55 8.33 24.53 -17.31
CA LYS A 55 7.15 23.98 -16.63
C LYS A 55 7.55 22.76 -15.80
N ALA A 56 7.02 22.68 -14.58
CA ALA A 56 7.08 21.48 -13.75
C ALA A 56 5.67 21.01 -13.39
N VAL A 57 5.51 19.70 -13.18
CA VAL A 57 4.27 19.09 -12.71
C VAL A 57 4.59 18.21 -11.51
N TYR A 58 4.01 18.53 -10.37
CA TYR A 58 4.26 17.84 -9.12
C TYR A 58 3.12 16.91 -8.75
N CYS A 59 3.47 15.79 -8.11
CA CYS A 59 2.50 14.81 -7.64
C CYS A 59 1.62 15.40 -6.53
N ARG A 60 0.30 15.26 -6.67
CA ARG A 60 -0.67 15.57 -5.61
C ARG A 60 -1.38 14.34 -5.06
N CYS A 61 -1.17 13.18 -5.68
CA CYS A 61 -1.91 11.94 -5.40
C CYS A 61 -1.15 10.93 -4.54
N TRP A 62 0.14 11.17 -4.26
CA TRP A 62 1.01 10.24 -3.51
C TRP A 62 1.19 8.87 -4.18
N ARG A 63 1.06 8.81 -5.52
CA ARG A 63 1.25 7.59 -6.33
C ARG A 63 2.42 7.67 -7.31
N SER A 64 3.03 8.86 -7.47
CA SER A 64 4.19 9.02 -8.33
C SER A 64 5.36 8.21 -7.79
N LYS A 65 6.08 7.53 -8.71
CA LYS A 65 7.38 6.90 -8.43
C LYS A 65 8.56 7.82 -8.78
N LYS A 66 8.27 8.96 -9.41
CA LYS A 66 9.20 10.06 -9.65
C LYS A 66 9.24 10.96 -8.44
#